data_AF-A0A5U8T0G7-F1
#
_entry.id   AF-A0A5U8T0G7-F1
#
_cell.length_a   1.000
_cell.length_b   1.000
_cell.length_c   1.000
_cell.angle_alpha   90.00
_cell.angle_beta   90.00
_cell.angle_gamma   90.00
#
_symmetry.space_group_name_H-M   'P 1'
#
loop_
_entity.id
_entity.type
_entity.pdbx_description
1 polymer ?
#
loop_
_entity_poly.entity_id
_entity_poly.type
_entity_poly.pdbx_seq_one_letter_code
_entity_poly.pdbx_strand_id
1 'polypeptide(L)'
;MSNNFRIEEDLLGKREVPDDVYYGVHTLRAIENFYISDRTINDVPEFIRGMVMVKKAAAMANKELHTIPRAIADTIIKACDEVLIHGKCMDQFPVDVFQGGAGTSLNMNTNEVLANIGLELMGHKKGEYEFLNPNDHLNKAQSTNDAYPTGFRIAVYNSITQLIKSVEYLKGTFDAKSDEFKDILKMGRTQLQDAVPMTLGQEFHAFAILMKEEIRNLHHTAQLVLEVNLGATAIGTGLNTAPGYQKLAVEKLAEVTGLPCVPAEDLIEATSDCGAYVMLHSALKRLAMKLSKICN
;
A
#
# COMPACT_ATOMS: atom_id res chain seq x y z
N MET A 1 -31.17 -7.80 17.49
CA MET A 1 -30.81 -6.51 16.88
C MET A 1 -31.65 -6.40 15.64
N SER A 2 -32.37 -5.28 15.43
CA SER A 2 -33.10 -5.07 14.18
C SER A 2 -32.07 -5.05 13.05
N ASN A 3 -32.08 -6.07 12.19
CA ASN A 3 -31.24 -6.13 11.01
C ASN A 3 -31.72 -5.06 10.02
N ASN A 4 -31.20 -3.85 10.20
CA ASN A 4 -31.47 -2.73 9.32
C ASN A 4 -30.51 -2.84 8.14
N PHE A 5 -31.07 -2.90 6.93
CA PHE A 5 -30.33 -2.99 5.68
C PHE A 5 -30.74 -1.84 4.77
N ARG A 6 -29.79 -1.38 3.95
CA ARG A 6 -30.02 -0.52 2.80
C ARG A 6 -29.91 -1.34 1.52
N ILE A 7 -30.70 -0.96 0.53
CA ILE A 7 -30.63 -1.56 -0.79
C ILE A 7 -29.65 -0.77 -1.64
N GLU A 8 -28.59 -1.43 -2.09
CA GLU A 8 -27.67 -0.89 -3.08
C GLU A 8 -27.77 -1.68 -4.40
N GLU A 9 -27.40 -1.05 -5.51
CA GLU A 9 -27.52 -1.62 -6.85
C GLU A 9 -26.23 -1.40 -7.63
N ASP A 10 -25.73 -2.45 -8.27
CA ASP A 10 -24.67 -2.41 -9.25
C ASP A 10 -25.13 -3.04 -10.58
N LEU A 11 -24.20 -3.26 -11.50
CA LEU A 11 -24.48 -3.88 -12.79
C LEU A 11 -25.14 -5.28 -12.68
N LEU A 12 -24.92 -5.99 -11.58
CA LEU A 12 -25.47 -7.33 -11.33
C LEU A 12 -26.82 -7.28 -10.60
N GLY A 13 -27.35 -6.08 -10.35
CA GLY A 13 -28.64 -5.84 -9.71
C GLY A 13 -28.54 -5.52 -8.22
N LYS A 14 -29.68 -5.61 -7.54
CA LYS A 14 -29.85 -5.17 -6.14
C LYS A 14 -29.32 -6.16 -5.11
N ARG A 15 -28.81 -5.64 -4.00
CA ARG A 15 -28.42 -6.39 -2.80
C ARG A 15 -28.73 -5.61 -1.52
N GLU A 16 -28.94 -6.35 -0.43
CA GLU A 16 -29.08 -5.82 0.92
C GLU A 16 -27.69 -5.67 1.55
N VAL A 17 -27.32 -4.45 1.94
CA VAL A 17 -26.08 -4.13 2.64
C VAL A 17 -26.42 -3.67 4.06
N PRO A 18 -25.75 -4.15 5.12
CA PRO A 18 -26.02 -3.71 6.49
C PRO A 18 -25.92 -2.18 6.64
N ASP A 19 -26.83 -1.54 7.38
CA ASP A 19 -26.85 -0.07 7.53
C ASP A 19 -25.64 0.50 8.29
N ASP A 20 -25.01 -0.32 9.14
CA ASP A 20 -23.92 0.08 10.02
C ASP A 20 -22.53 0.04 9.35
N VAL A 21 -22.40 -0.63 8.20
CA VAL A 21 -21.13 -0.70 7.46
C VAL A 21 -20.97 0.45 6.45
N TYR A 22 -19.71 0.81 6.20
CA TYR A 22 -19.36 1.89 5.25
C TYR A 22 -19.03 1.38 3.84
N TYR A 23 -18.72 0.11 3.67
CA TYR A 23 -18.55 -0.47 2.34
C TYR A 23 -19.92 -0.68 1.66
N GLY A 24 -19.93 -0.83 0.35
CA GLY A 24 -21.14 -0.95 -0.47
C GLY A 24 -21.31 -2.31 -1.15
N VAL A 25 -22.15 -2.34 -2.18
CA VAL A 25 -22.54 -3.56 -2.89
C VAL A 25 -21.37 -4.29 -3.56
N HIS A 26 -20.38 -3.60 -4.13
CA HIS A 26 -19.24 -4.27 -4.77
C HIS A 26 -18.40 -5.00 -3.74
N THR A 27 -18.19 -4.38 -2.58
CA THR A 27 -17.49 -5.01 -1.46
C THR A 27 -18.26 -6.19 -0.90
N LEU A 28 -19.57 -6.06 -0.69
CA LEU A 28 -20.42 -7.17 -0.24
C LEU A 28 -20.28 -8.38 -1.18
N ARG A 29 -20.40 -8.16 -2.49
CA ARG A 29 -20.21 -9.23 -3.48
C ARG A 29 -18.82 -9.83 -3.43
N ALA A 30 -17.78 -9.02 -3.19
CA ALA A 30 -16.43 -9.55 -3.05
C ALA A 30 -16.29 -10.46 -1.84
N ILE A 31 -16.90 -10.11 -0.70
CA ILE A 31 -16.94 -10.97 0.49
C ILE A 31 -17.67 -12.30 0.17
N GLU A 32 -18.81 -12.23 -0.53
CA GLU A 32 -19.58 -13.42 -0.90
C GLU A 32 -18.85 -14.32 -1.92
N ASN A 33 -18.12 -13.71 -2.86
CA ASN A 33 -17.44 -14.44 -3.94
C ASN A 33 -16.08 -15.01 -3.52
N PHE A 34 -15.39 -14.37 -2.58
CA PHE A 34 -14.02 -14.70 -2.19
C PHE A 34 -13.95 -14.99 -0.69
N TYR A 35 -14.19 -16.26 -0.35
CA TYR A 35 -13.99 -16.81 0.99
C TYR A 35 -12.91 -17.90 0.91
N ILE A 36 -11.65 -17.47 0.78
CA ILE A 36 -10.51 -18.35 0.46
C ILE A 36 -9.61 -18.58 1.68
N SER A 37 -9.41 -17.54 2.49
CA SER A 37 -8.52 -17.54 3.66
C SER A 37 -9.14 -16.79 4.84
N ASP A 38 -8.48 -16.91 5.99
CA ASP A 38 -8.84 -16.14 7.20
C ASP A 38 -8.15 -14.77 7.25
N ARG A 39 -7.61 -14.28 6.13
CA ARG A 39 -6.85 -13.02 6.04
C ARG A 39 -7.56 -12.04 5.13
N THR A 40 -7.79 -10.84 5.64
CA THR A 40 -8.49 -9.77 4.92
C THR A 40 -7.59 -8.55 4.72
N ILE A 41 -8.06 -7.58 3.95
CA ILE A 41 -7.35 -6.31 3.79
C ILE A 41 -7.28 -5.52 5.12
N ASN A 42 -8.21 -5.74 6.05
CA ASN A 42 -8.12 -5.20 7.43
C ASN A 42 -6.81 -5.62 8.14
N ASP A 43 -6.25 -6.79 7.82
CA ASP A 43 -4.97 -7.27 8.39
C ASP A 43 -3.73 -6.61 7.76
N VAL A 44 -3.92 -5.77 6.74
CA VAL A 44 -2.86 -5.08 6.00
C VAL A 44 -3.12 -3.56 5.99
N PRO A 45 -3.06 -2.89 7.15
CA PRO A 45 -3.46 -1.48 7.31
C PRO A 45 -2.67 -0.48 6.45
N GLU A 46 -1.43 -0.81 6.08
CA GLU A 46 -0.64 0.01 5.15
C GLU A 46 -1.21 -0.02 3.73
N PHE A 47 -1.85 -1.11 3.31
CA PHE A 47 -2.46 -1.20 1.99
C PHE A 47 -3.71 -0.33 1.89
N ILE A 48 -4.53 -0.33 2.94
CA ILE A 48 -5.66 0.60 3.06
C ILE A 48 -5.18 2.05 2.96
N ARG A 49 -4.14 2.42 3.74
CA ARG A 49 -3.55 3.78 3.69
C ARG A 49 -3.04 4.13 2.30
N GLY A 50 -2.31 3.23 1.65
CA GLY A 50 -1.82 3.42 0.29
C GLY A 50 -2.95 3.70 -0.70
N MET A 51 -4.04 2.92 -0.66
CA MET A 51 -5.21 3.13 -1.51
C MET A 51 -5.88 4.49 -1.23
N VAL A 52 -6.05 4.86 0.04
CA VAL A 52 -6.65 6.15 0.41
C VAL A 52 -5.78 7.34 -0.01
N MET A 53 -4.45 7.23 0.12
CA MET A 53 -3.51 8.24 -0.38
C MET A 53 -3.66 8.46 -1.89
N VAL A 54 -3.82 7.37 -2.67
CA VAL A 54 -4.11 7.46 -4.11
C VAL A 54 -5.42 8.19 -4.38
N LYS A 55 -6.49 7.86 -3.66
CA LYS A 55 -7.79 8.54 -3.83
C LYS A 55 -7.73 10.02 -3.48
N LYS A 56 -6.99 10.38 -2.43
CA LYS A 56 -6.75 11.79 -2.06
C LYS A 56 -6.00 12.53 -3.18
N ALA A 57 -4.91 11.96 -3.67
CA ALA A 57 -4.11 12.55 -4.75
C ALA A 57 -4.93 12.73 -6.04
N ALA A 58 -5.69 11.72 -6.44
CA ALA A 58 -6.56 11.78 -7.61
C ALA A 58 -7.65 12.85 -7.45
N ALA A 59 -8.27 12.98 -6.27
CA ALA A 59 -9.26 14.02 -6.01
C ALA A 59 -8.65 15.43 -6.08
N MET A 60 -7.43 15.62 -5.55
CA MET A 60 -6.70 16.89 -5.65
C MET A 60 -6.39 17.26 -7.10
N ALA A 61 -5.94 16.30 -7.91
CA ALA A 61 -5.67 16.52 -9.34
C ALA A 61 -6.96 16.83 -10.12
N ASN A 62 -8.03 16.06 -9.89
CA ASN A 62 -9.33 16.28 -10.52
C ASN A 62 -9.96 17.64 -10.14
N LYS A 63 -9.74 18.11 -8.89
CA LYS A 63 -10.14 19.45 -8.45
C LYS A 63 -9.46 20.55 -9.25
N GLU A 64 -8.14 20.42 -9.43
CA GLU A 64 -7.30 21.40 -10.10
C GLU A 64 -7.56 21.42 -11.62
N LEU A 65 -7.86 20.26 -12.21
CA LEU A 65 -8.23 20.12 -13.62
C LEU A 65 -9.73 20.33 -13.89
N HIS A 66 -10.51 20.64 -12.86
CA HIS A 66 -11.95 20.91 -12.97
C HIS A 66 -12.76 19.76 -13.59
N THR A 67 -12.33 18.51 -13.42
CA THR A 67 -13.01 17.31 -13.98
C THR A 67 -14.14 16.80 -13.10
N ILE A 68 -14.21 17.27 -11.84
CA ILE A 68 -15.33 17.11 -10.90
C ILE A 68 -15.62 18.45 -10.21
N PRO A 69 -16.83 18.66 -9.66
CA PRO A 69 -17.13 19.87 -8.88
C PRO A 69 -16.18 20.04 -7.70
N ARG A 70 -15.72 21.27 -7.45
CA ARG A 70 -14.75 21.56 -6.38
C ARG A 70 -15.24 21.12 -4.99
N ALA A 71 -16.52 21.34 -4.69
CA ALA A 71 -17.12 20.91 -3.44
C ALA A 71 -17.07 19.38 -3.25
N ILE A 72 -17.30 18.61 -4.32
CA ILE A 72 -17.19 17.15 -4.30
C ILE A 72 -15.76 16.72 -4.03
N ALA A 73 -14.79 17.33 -4.73
CA ALA A 73 -13.38 17.04 -4.50
C ALA A 73 -12.96 17.37 -3.05
N ASP A 74 -13.42 18.49 -2.50
CA ASP A 74 -13.14 18.91 -1.13
C ASP A 74 -13.72 17.93 -0.10
N THR A 75 -14.92 17.40 -0.34
CA THR A 75 -15.50 16.35 0.50
C THR A 75 -14.66 15.07 0.44
N ILE A 76 -14.24 14.63 -0.75
CA ILE A 76 -13.40 13.43 -0.91
C ILE A 76 -12.08 13.59 -0.16
N ILE A 77 -11.42 14.73 -0.31
CA ILE A 77 -10.14 15.01 0.36
C ILE A 77 -10.32 14.92 1.88
N LYS A 78 -11.39 15.52 2.43
CA LYS A 78 -11.71 15.42 3.87
C LYS A 78 -12.02 13.99 4.31
N ALA A 79 -12.77 13.23 3.51
CA ALA A 79 -13.06 11.83 3.80
C ALA A 79 -11.77 10.98 3.85
N CYS A 80 -10.83 11.23 2.93
CA CYS A 80 -9.51 10.61 2.99
C CYS A 80 -8.73 10.99 4.26
N ASP A 81 -8.81 12.25 4.68
CA ASP A 81 -8.16 12.74 5.90
C ASP A 81 -8.73 12.08 7.17
N GLU A 82 -10.04 11.84 7.24
CA GLU A 82 -10.65 11.07 8.33
C GLU A 82 -10.03 9.67 8.47
N VAL A 83 -9.73 9.00 7.35
CA VAL A 83 -9.10 7.68 7.37
C VAL A 83 -7.60 7.79 7.69
N LEU A 84 -6.87 8.69 7.02
CA LEU A 84 -5.40 8.79 7.13
C LEU A 84 -4.94 9.36 8.48
N ILE A 85 -5.64 10.37 9.01
CA ILE A 85 -5.24 11.09 10.23
C ILE A 85 -5.92 10.49 11.46
N HIS A 86 -7.22 10.19 11.36
CA HIS A 86 -8.02 9.74 12.51
C HIS A 86 -8.23 8.22 12.54
N GLY A 87 -7.85 7.49 11.50
CA GLY A 87 -8.05 6.04 11.44
C GLY A 87 -9.51 5.63 11.35
N LYS A 88 -10.40 6.52 10.88
CA LYS A 88 -11.82 6.23 10.72
C LYS A 88 -12.01 5.07 9.73
N CYS A 89 -12.88 4.11 10.06
CA CYS A 89 -13.29 3.01 9.18
C CYS A 89 -12.15 2.09 8.69
N MET A 90 -11.03 2.01 9.41
CA MET A 90 -9.91 1.11 9.07
C MET A 90 -10.27 -0.39 9.18
N ASP A 91 -11.41 -0.71 9.77
CA ASP A 91 -12.03 -2.03 9.92
C ASP A 91 -13.05 -2.36 8.80
N GLN A 92 -13.32 -1.41 7.89
CA GLN A 92 -14.35 -1.51 6.85
C GLN A 92 -13.79 -2.06 5.52
N PHE A 93 -12.69 -2.81 5.57
CA PHE A 93 -12.04 -3.44 4.43
C PHE A 93 -12.00 -4.98 4.56
N PRO A 94 -13.16 -5.65 4.65
CA PRO A 94 -13.26 -7.08 4.97
C PRO A 94 -12.96 -8.02 3.80
N VAL A 95 -12.56 -7.49 2.63
CA VAL A 95 -12.27 -8.33 1.45
C VAL A 95 -11.05 -9.23 1.73
N ASP A 96 -11.14 -10.49 1.31
CA ASP A 96 -10.02 -11.45 1.39
C ASP A 96 -8.80 -10.93 0.60
N VAL A 97 -7.60 -11.18 1.12
CA VAL A 97 -6.35 -10.88 0.41
C VAL A 97 -6.22 -11.68 -0.89
N PHE A 98 -6.83 -12.86 -0.95
CA PHE A 98 -6.95 -13.67 -2.15
C PHE A 98 -8.28 -13.38 -2.85
N GLN A 99 -8.28 -12.35 -3.68
CA GLN A 99 -9.44 -11.93 -4.46
C GLN A 99 -9.19 -12.09 -5.96
N GLY A 100 -10.24 -12.45 -6.71
CA GLY A 100 -10.24 -12.36 -8.17
C GLY A 100 -10.34 -10.91 -8.66
N GLY A 101 -10.24 -10.71 -9.99
CA GLY A 101 -10.51 -9.41 -10.61
C GLY A 101 -9.40 -8.36 -10.46
N ALA A 102 -8.15 -8.79 -10.31
CA ALA A 102 -6.95 -7.93 -10.35
C ALA A 102 -6.96 -6.76 -9.32
N GLY A 103 -7.57 -6.97 -8.16
CA GLY A 103 -7.65 -5.93 -7.11
C GLY A 103 -8.87 -5.01 -7.20
N THR A 104 -9.80 -5.27 -8.12
CA THR A 104 -10.98 -4.41 -8.34
C THR A 104 -11.85 -4.33 -7.10
N SER A 105 -11.97 -5.43 -6.35
CA SER A 105 -12.74 -5.46 -5.11
C SER A 105 -12.16 -4.48 -4.09
N LEU A 106 -10.84 -4.42 -3.91
CA LEU A 106 -10.22 -3.45 -3.00
C LEU A 106 -10.34 -2.01 -3.51
N ASN A 107 -10.18 -1.77 -4.81
CA ASN A 107 -10.36 -0.43 -5.37
C ASN A 107 -11.79 0.08 -5.13
N MET A 108 -12.80 -0.76 -5.42
CA MET A 108 -14.20 -0.42 -5.17
C MET A 108 -14.53 -0.33 -3.68
N ASN A 109 -13.97 -1.19 -2.84
CA ASN A 109 -14.14 -1.09 -1.39
C ASN A 109 -13.63 0.24 -0.85
N THR A 110 -12.47 0.70 -1.33
CA THR A 110 -11.94 2.02 -0.99
C THR A 110 -12.87 3.14 -1.47
N ASN A 111 -13.37 3.05 -2.71
CA ASN A 111 -14.30 4.04 -3.27
C ASN A 111 -15.61 4.11 -2.46
N GLU A 112 -16.21 2.97 -2.11
CA GLU A 112 -17.47 2.88 -1.38
C GLU A 112 -17.34 3.39 0.06
N VAL A 113 -16.28 2.98 0.77
CA VAL A 113 -16.02 3.45 2.15
C VAL A 113 -15.82 4.97 2.17
N LEU A 114 -14.98 5.51 1.28
CA LEU A 114 -14.74 6.96 1.22
C LEU A 114 -15.97 7.74 0.76
N ALA A 115 -16.76 7.19 -0.17
CA ALA A 115 -18.03 7.80 -0.56
C ALA A 115 -19.00 7.90 0.63
N ASN A 116 -19.15 6.82 1.41
CA ASN A 116 -20.05 6.83 2.57
C ASN A 116 -19.55 7.73 3.72
N ILE A 117 -18.24 7.81 3.96
CA ILE A 117 -17.68 8.82 4.88
C ILE A 117 -17.99 10.23 4.36
N GLY A 118 -17.79 10.48 3.07
CA GLY A 118 -18.07 11.78 2.45
C GLY A 118 -19.55 12.17 2.50
N LEU A 119 -20.47 11.21 2.30
CA LEU A 119 -21.91 11.42 2.44
C LEU A 119 -22.27 11.86 3.86
N GLU A 120 -21.73 11.20 4.89
CA GLU A 120 -21.94 11.62 6.27
C GLU A 120 -21.42 13.04 6.53
N LEU A 121 -20.24 13.39 6.00
CA LEU A 121 -19.68 14.75 6.11
C LEU A 121 -20.55 15.80 5.42
N MET A 122 -21.33 15.41 4.42
CA MET A 122 -22.29 16.26 3.72
C MET A 122 -23.69 16.26 4.38
N GLY A 123 -23.92 15.44 5.41
CA GLY A 123 -25.23 15.31 6.07
C GLY A 123 -26.20 14.34 5.38
N HIS A 124 -25.70 13.52 4.45
CA HIS A 124 -26.46 12.49 3.74
C HIS A 124 -26.34 11.13 4.42
N LYS A 125 -27.24 10.20 4.08
CA LYS A 125 -27.18 8.82 4.54
C LYS A 125 -26.23 7.99 3.67
N LYS A 126 -25.69 6.90 4.24
CA LYS A 126 -24.91 5.92 3.49
C LYS A 126 -25.74 5.36 2.34
N GLY A 127 -25.13 5.21 1.16
CA GLY A 127 -25.78 4.72 -0.05
C GLY A 127 -26.55 5.76 -0.88
N GLU A 128 -26.68 7.02 -0.43
CA GLU A 128 -27.25 8.13 -1.23
C GLU A 128 -26.24 8.63 -2.28
N TYR A 129 -25.80 7.72 -3.16
CA TYR A 129 -24.70 7.93 -4.12
C TYR A 129 -25.02 8.93 -5.24
N GLU A 130 -26.25 9.44 -5.34
CA GLU A 130 -26.59 10.58 -6.20
C GLU A 130 -25.86 11.87 -5.78
N PHE A 131 -25.46 11.99 -4.51
CA PHE A 131 -24.69 13.14 -4.01
C PHE A 131 -23.18 12.92 -4.08
N LEU A 132 -22.72 11.67 -3.87
CA LEU A 132 -21.30 11.31 -3.92
C LEU A 132 -21.13 9.86 -4.42
N ASN A 133 -20.90 9.71 -5.73
CA ASN A 133 -20.83 8.41 -6.38
C ASN A 133 -19.42 7.75 -6.28
N PRO A 134 -19.31 6.47 -5.89
CA PRO A 134 -18.05 5.74 -5.82
C PRO A 134 -17.29 5.66 -7.16
N ASN A 135 -17.99 5.57 -8.29
CA ASN A 135 -17.37 5.49 -9.62
C ASN A 135 -17.15 6.87 -10.23
N ASP A 136 -18.20 7.68 -10.33
CA ASP A 136 -18.15 8.93 -11.10
C ASP A 136 -17.38 10.04 -10.39
N HIS A 137 -17.24 9.97 -9.06
CA HIS A 137 -16.51 10.94 -8.27
C HIS A 137 -15.21 10.35 -7.68
N LEU A 138 -15.30 9.29 -6.87
CA LEU A 138 -14.14 8.72 -6.17
C LEU A 138 -13.17 8.01 -7.15
N ASN A 139 -13.70 7.36 -8.18
CA ASN A 139 -12.91 6.68 -9.21
C ASN A 139 -12.73 7.49 -10.50
N LYS A 140 -13.03 8.80 -10.49
CA LYS A 140 -12.87 9.67 -11.66
C LYS A 140 -11.42 9.65 -12.14
N ALA A 141 -11.24 9.48 -13.46
CA ALA A 141 -9.94 9.45 -14.15
C ALA A 141 -8.98 8.36 -13.63
N GLN A 142 -9.52 7.28 -13.08
CA GLN A 142 -8.77 6.14 -12.55
C GLN A 142 -9.35 4.83 -13.08
N SER A 143 -8.53 3.79 -13.01
CA SER A 143 -8.91 2.38 -13.12
C SER A 143 -8.44 1.65 -11.86
N THR A 144 -8.90 0.42 -11.67
CA THR A 144 -8.19 -0.48 -10.73
C THR A 144 -6.74 -0.65 -11.16
N ASN A 145 -6.49 -0.77 -12.47
CA ASN A 145 -5.19 -1.17 -13.03
C ASN A 145 -4.08 -0.11 -12.87
N ASP A 146 -4.41 1.09 -12.42
CA ASP A 146 -3.44 2.11 -12.03
C ASP A 146 -3.56 2.51 -10.55
N ALA A 147 -4.78 2.60 -10.00
CA ALA A 147 -4.97 2.93 -8.60
C ALA A 147 -4.48 1.83 -7.64
N TYR A 148 -4.82 0.56 -7.91
CA TYR A 148 -4.43 -0.58 -7.08
C TYR A 148 -2.91 -0.79 -7.02
N PRO A 149 -2.18 -0.93 -8.16
CA PRO A 149 -0.73 -1.10 -8.09
C PRO A 149 -0.05 0.12 -7.49
N THR A 150 -0.53 1.34 -7.73
CA THR A 150 0.01 2.54 -7.07
C THR A 150 -0.16 2.45 -5.55
N GLY A 151 -1.37 2.19 -5.05
CA GLY A 151 -1.63 2.07 -3.61
C GLY A 151 -0.82 0.94 -2.96
N PHE A 152 -0.67 -0.18 -3.66
CA PHE A 152 0.13 -1.32 -3.20
C PHE A 152 1.62 -0.97 -3.10
N ARG A 153 2.16 -0.26 -4.09
CA ARG A 153 3.56 0.19 -4.11
C ARG A 153 3.88 1.11 -2.94
N ILE A 154 2.99 2.06 -2.61
CA ILE A 154 3.12 2.93 -1.44
C ILE A 154 3.14 2.09 -0.15
N ALA A 155 2.21 1.15 -0.01
CA ALA A 155 2.14 0.27 1.16
C ALA A 155 3.40 -0.59 1.35
N VAL A 156 3.92 -1.15 0.26
CA VAL A 156 5.16 -1.93 0.25
C VAL A 156 6.35 -1.05 0.64
N TYR A 157 6.45 0.16 0.08
CA TYR A 157 7.52 1.10 0.43
C TYR A 157 7.54 1.44 1.92
N ASN A 158 6.39 1.78 2.50
CA ASN A 158 6.27 2.10 3.92
C ASN A 158 6.64 0.89 4.80
N SER A 159 6.16 -0.30 4.42
CA SER A 159 6.45 -1.54 5.14
C SER A 159 7.95 -1.87 5.14
N ILE A 160 8.63 -1.69 3.99
CA ILE A 160 10.08 -1.89 3.88
C ILE A 160 10.85 -0.85 4.67
N THR A 161 10.41 0.41 4.66
CA THR A 161 11.02 1.46 5.46
C THR A 161 10.97 1.14 6.96
N GLN A 162 9.87 0.56 7.42
CA GLN A 162 9.75 0.10 8.81
C GLN A 162 10.65 -1.12 9.09
N LEU A 163 10.75 -2.07 8.16
CA LEU A 163 11.69 -3.20 8.28
C LEU A 163 13.14 -2.71 8.38
N ILE A 164 13.54 -1.74 7.56
CA ILE A 164 14.90 -1.19 7.56
C ILE A 164 15.26 -0.67 8.96
N LYS A 165 14.37 0.05 9.64
CA LYS A 165 14.61 0.52 11.03
C LYS A 165 14.89 -0.63 12.00
N SER A 166 14.17 -1.75 11.86
CA SER A 166 14.40 -2.95 12.66
C SER A 166 15.77 -3.58 12.38
N VAL A 167 16.19 -3.60 11.11
CA VAL A 167 17.52 -4.09 10.71
C VAL A 167 18.63 -3.15 11.19
N GLU A 168 18.41 -1.83 11.16
CA GLU A 168 19.32 -0.83 11.73
C GLU A 168 19.51 -1.01 13.23
N TYR A 169 18.42 -1.24 13.96
CA TYR A 169 18.46 -1.55 15.39
C TYR A 169 19.27 -2.81 15.67
N LEU A 170 19.02 -3.89 14.91
CA LEU A 170 19.78 -5.14 15.04
C LEU A 170 21.27 -4.94 14.73
N LYS A 171 21.58 -4.21 13.66
CA LYS A 171 22.96 -3.84 13.29
C LYS A 171 23.65 -3.08 14.42
N GLY A 172 22.99 -2.08 15.03
CA GLY A 172 23.53 -1.33 16.15
C GLY A 172 23.77 -2.18 17.39
N THR A 173 22.90 -3.17 17.63
CA THR A 173 23.06 -4.15 18.71
C THR A 173 24.28 -5.04 18.49
N PHE A 174 24.52 -5.51 17.25
CA PHE A 174 25.72 -6.26 16.92
C PHE A 174 27.00 -5.44 17.07
N ASP A 175 27.00 -4.16 16.68
CA ASP A 175 28.14 -3.27 16.90
C ASP A 175 28.45 -3.11 18.40
N ALA A 176 27.44 -2.84 19.23
CA ALA A 176 27.63 -2.70 20.68
C ALA A 176 28.18 -3.99 21.32
N LYS A 177 27.68 -5.15 20.88
CA LYS A 177 28.19 -6.46 21.35
C LYS A 177 29.58 -6.79 20.81
N SER A 178 29.92 -6.31 19.63
CA SER A 178 31.28 -6.41 19.11
C SER A 178 32.29 -5.72 20.02
N ASP A 179 31.98 -4.49 20.47
CA ASP A 179 32.83 -3.74 21.39
C ASP A 179 32.91 -4.39 22.78
N GLU A 180 31.79 -4.89 23.31
CA GLU A 180 31.74 -5.64 24.58
C GLU A 180 32.62 -6.90 24.53
N PHE A 181 32.67 -7.57 23.38
CA PHE A 181 33.39 -8.84 23.20
C PHE A 181 34.77 -8.70 22.57
N LYS A 182 35.27 -7.47 22.40
CA LYS A 182 36.51 -7.19 21.65
C LYS A 182 37.73 -7.93 22.19
N ASP A 183 37.79 -8.17 23.50
CA ASP A 183 38.92 -8.80 24.20
C ASP A 183 38.72 -10.31 24.46
N ILE A 184 37.57 -10.88 24.09
CA ILE A 184 37.27 -12.30 24.29
C ILE A 184 37.87 -13.13 23.16
N LEU A 185 38.98 -13.78 23.44
CA LEU A 185 39.70 -14.63 22.49
C LEU A 185 39.00 -16.00 22.34
N LYS A 186 38.80 -16.45 21.10
CA LYS A 186 38.16 -17.73 20.76
C LYS A 186 38.85 -18.41 19.58
N MET A 187 38.60 -19.72 19.41
CA MET A 187 39.02 -20.47 18.23
C MET A 187 38.06 -20.19 17.06
N GLY A 188 38.57 -19.72 15.93
CA GLY A 188 37.82 -19.68 14.68
C GLY A 188 37.62 -21.09 14.13
N ARG A 189 36.52 -21.32 13.40
CA ARG A 189 36.25 -22.62 12.76
C ARG A 189 35.89 -22.48 11.30
N THR A 190 36.50 -23.32 10.47
CA THR A 190 36.16 -23.48 9.05
C THR A 190 35.82 -24.94 8.80
N GLN A 191 34.74 -25.21 8.07
CA GLN A 191 34.20 -26.57 7.93
C GLN A 191 33.96 -27.29 9.28
N LEU A 192 33.62 -26.53 10.33
CA LEU A 192 33.48 -26.97 11.73
C LEU A 192 34.76 -27.52 12.38
N GLN A 193 35.92 -27.44 11.71
CA GLN A 193 37.22 -27.80 12.25
C GLN A 193 37.90 -26.58 12.87
N ASP A 194 38.76 -26.80 13.86
CA ASP A 194 39.55 -25.74 14.48
C ASP A 194 40.51 -25.11 13.45
N ALA A 195 40.55 -23.78 13.42
CA ALA A 195 41.35 -23.01 12.48
C ALA A 195 42.41 -22.16 13.20
N VAL A 196 42.25 -20.84 13.22
CA VAL A 196 43.15 -19.89 13.88
C VAL A 196 42.38 -19.02 14.89
N PRO A 197 43.07 -18.44 15.89
CA PRO A 197 42.41 -17.59 16.87
C PRO A 197 41.80 -16.32 16.26
N MET A 198 40.71 -15.87 16.86
CA MET A 198 40.04 -14.60 16.60
C MET A 198 39.40 -14.09 17.90
N THR A 199 38.83 -12.88 17.91
CA THR A 199 38.00 -12.43 19.04
C THR A 199 36.52 -12.61 18.73
N LEU A 200 35.71 -12.85 19.76
CA LEU A 200 34.25 -12.88 19.63
C LEU A 200 33.73 -11.52 19.13
N GLY A 201 34.38 -10.43 19.52
CA GLY A 201 34.12 -9.10 18.99
C GLY A 201 34.27 -9.01 17.47
N GLN A 202 35.33 -9.59 16.87
CA GLN A 202 35.51 -9.64 15.42
C GLN A 202 34.36 -10.36 14.70
N GLU A 203 33.85 -11.45 15.29
CA GLU A 203 32.74 -12.21 14.72
C GLU A 203 31.42 -11.41 14.75
N PHE A 204 31.13 -10.76 15.88
CA PHE A 204 29.94 -9.91 16.02
C PHE A 204 30.01 -8.66 15.14
N HIS A 205 31.20 -8.09 14.95
CA HIS A 205 31.41 -7.01 13.97
C HIS A 205 31.03 -7.46 12.56
N ALA A 206 31.44 -8.67 12.16
CA ALA A 206 31.09 -9.22 10.85
C ALA A 206 29.57 -9.36 10.68
N PHE A 207 28.82 -9.73 11.72
CA PHE A 207 27.35 -9.75 11.69
C PHE A 207 26.75 -8.35 11.50
N ALA A 208 27.30 -7.33 12.16
CA ALA A 208 26.88 -5.94 11.95
C ALA A 208 27.13 -5.48 10.50
N ILE A 209 28.28 -5.82 9.93
CA ILE A 209 28.61 -5.52 8.52
C ILE A 209 27.61 -6.21 7.57
N LEU A 210 27.26 -7.48 7.81
CA LEU A 210 26.26 -8.19 7.01
C LEU A 210 24.91 -7.45 6.99
N MET A 211 24.44 -6.94 8.13
CA MET A 211 23.21 -6.15 8.22
C MET A 211 23.34 -4.78 7.54
N LYS A 212 24.49 -4.11 7.70
CA LYS A 212 24.79 -2.83 7.03
C LYS A 212 24.70 -2.93 5.51
N GLU A 213 25.12 -4.05 4.94
CA GLU A 213 24.96 -4.33 3.50
C GLU A 213 23.50 -4.49 3.09
N GLU A 214 22.70 -5.20 3.89
CA GLU A 214 21.29 -5.42 3.58
C GLU A 214 20.46 -4.15 3.71
N ILE A 215 20.78 -3.25 4.64
CA ILE A 215 20.15 -1.92 4.73
C ILE A 215 20.32 -1.15 3.40
N ARG A 216 21.55 -1.12 2.84
CA ARG A 216 21.79 -0.48 1.54
C ARG A 216 21.01 -1.14 0.41
N ASN A 217 20.98 -2.48 0.41
CA ASN A 217 20.27 -3.26 -0.60
C ASN A 217 18.75 -3.00 -0.57
N LEU A 218 18.15 -3.00 0.62
CA LEU A 218 16.73 -2.73 0.82
C LEU A 218 16.36 -1.29 0.44
N HIS A 219 17.18 -0.30 0.81
CA HIS A 219 16.94 1.08 0.37
C HIS A 219 16.93 1.19 -1.15
N HIS A 220 17.91 0.58 -1.82
CA HIS A 220 18.00 0.61 -3.28
C HIS A 220 16.77 -0.02 -3.95
N THR A 221 16.37 -1.22 -3.53
CA THR A 221 15.22 -1.91 -4.14
C THR A 221 13.88 -1.28 -3.75
N ALA A 222 13.76 -0.64 -2.58
CA ALA A 222 12.57 0.12 -2.21
C ALA A 222 12.32 1.31 -3.14
N GLN A 223 13.37 1.97 -3.68
CA GLN A 223 13.15 3.07 -4.63
C GLN A 223 12.44 2.62 -5.91
N LEU A 224 12.60 1.35 -6.31
CA LEU A 224 11.99 0.81 -7.53
C LEU A 224 10.46 0.83 -7.50
N VAL A 225 9.85 0.82 -6.32
CA VAL A 225 8.38 0.90 -6.20
C VAL A 225 7.84 2.34 -6.22
N LEU A 226 8.70 3.37 -6.23
CA LEU A 226 8.26 4.78 -6.27
C LEU A 226 7.96 5.30 -7.69
N GLU A 227 8.39 4.57 -8.72
CA GLU A 227 7.87 4.78 -10.07
C GLU A 227 6.43 4.24 -10.14
N VAL A 228 5.45 5.01 -10.59
CA VAL A 228 4.03 4.63 -10.53
C VAL A 228 3.31 4.87 -11.85
N ASN A 229 2.31 4.04 -12.13
CA ASN A 229 1.51 4.13 -13.36
C ASN A 229 0.19 4.91 -13.16
N LEU A 230 0.02 5.66 -12.07
CA LEU A 230 -1.21 6.44 -11.82
C LEU A 230 -1.52 7.38 -12.99
N GLY A 231 -2.71 7.22 -13.59
CA GLY A 231 -3.09 7.89 -14.84
C GLY A 231 -3.02 6.99 -16.07
N ALA A 232 -2.52 5.76 -15.95
CA ALA A 232 -2.56 4.74 -17.01
C ALA A 232 -3.97 4.34 -17.39
N THR A 233 -4.91 4.41 -16.44
CA THR A 233 -6.29 3.93 -16.56
C THR A 233 -6.35 2.42 -16.87
N ALA A 234 -7.18 2.00 -17.82
CA ALA A 234 -7.47 0.59 -18.04
C ALA A 234 -6.24 -0.22 -18.50
N ILE A 235 -5.47 0.30 -19.45
CA ILE A 235 -4.42 -0.46 -20.15
C ILE A 235 -3.16 0.38 -20.46
N GLY A 236 -2.99 1.53 -19.81
CA GLY A 236 -1.83 2.40 -20.03
C GLY A 236 -2.01 3.52 -21.04
N THR A 237 -3.09 3.55 -21.81
CA THR A 237 -3.30 4.59 -22.84
C THR A 237 -3.71 5.95 -22.27
N GLY A 238 -4.04 6.03 -20.98
CA GLY A 238 -4.54 7.26 -20.35
C GLY A 238 -5.94 7.68 -20.79
N LEU A 239 -6.70 6.79 -21.45
CA LEU A 239 -8.07 7.08 -21.89
C LEU A 239 -8.95 7.51 -20.72
N ASN A 240 -9.86 8.48 -20.94
CA ASN A 240 -10.73 9.08 -19.94
C ASN A 240 -10.03 9.97 -18.88
N THR A 241 -8.79 10.37 -19.13
CA THR A 241 -8.10 11.40 -18.35
C THR A 241 -8.03 12.73 -19.12
N ALA A 242 -8.00 13.84 -18.38
CA ALA A 242 -7.77 15.15 -18.99
C ALA A 242 -6.27 15.32 -19.35
N PRO A 243 -5.92 16.15 -20.36
CA PRO A 243 -4.53 16.46 -20.66
C PRO A 243 -3.78 16.94 -19.41
N GLY A 244 -2.60 16.38 -19.16
CA GLY A 244 -1.78 16.71 -17.99
C GLY A 244 -2.17 15.99 -16.68
N TYR A 245 -3.23 15.18 -16.68
CA TYR A 245 -3.70 14.46 -15.48
C TYR A 245 -2.63 13.59 -14.83
N GLN A 246 -1.93 12.74 -15.61
CA GLN A 246 -0.92 11.82 -15.06
C GLN A 246 0.14 12.57 -14.24
N LYS A 247 0.77 13.58 -14.85
CA LYS A 247 1.81 14.37 -14.20
C LYS A 247 1.29 14.99 -12.90
N LEU A 248 0.12 15.64 -12.96
CA LEU A 248 -0.45 16.30 -11.80
C LEU A 248 -0.86 15.30 -10.70
N ALA A 249 -1.47 14.16 -11.06
CA ALA A 249 -1.87 13.13 -10.11
C ALA A 249 -0.67 12.55 -9.37
N VAL A 250 0.46 12.33 -10.04
CA VAL A 250 1.70 11.87 -9.40
C VAL A 250 2.34 12.97 -8.55
N GLU A 251 2.31 14.23 -8.98
CA GLU A 251 2.76 15.36 -8.14
C GLU A 251 1.93 15.46 -6.84
N LYS A 252 0.60 15.34 -6.93
CA LYS A 252 -0.26 15.30 -5.74
C LYS A 252 -0.04 14.05 -4.90
N LEU A 253 0.28 12.91 -5.51
CA LEU A 253 0.63 11.70 -4.78
C LEU A 253 1.91 11.90 -3.98
N ALA A 254 2.94 12.52 -4.57
CA ALA A 254 4.17 12.86 -3.86
C ALA A 254 3.90 13.84 -2.70
N GLU A 255 3.02 14.84 -2.89
CA GLU A 255 2.59 15.75 -1.83
C GLU A 255 1.87 15.01 -0.68
N VAL A 256 0.92 14.14 -1.01
CA VAL A 256 0.11 13.40 -0.01
C VAL A 256 0.95 12.38 0.78
N THR A 257 1.86 11.69 0.10
CA THR A 257 2.66 10.62 0.71
C THR A 257 3.92 11.14 1.38
N GLY A 258 4.43 12.31 0.98
CA GLY A 258 5.76 12.78 1.33
C GLY A 258 6.90 11.96 0.68
N LEU A 259 6.59 11.13 -0.31
CA LEU A 259 7.54 10.27 -1.01
C LEU A 259 7.88 10.83 -2.39
N PRO A 260 9.10 10.62 -2.91
CA PRO A 260 9.50 11.08 -4.24
C PRO A 260 8.94 10.17 -5.34
N CYS A 261 7.60 10.06 -5.41
CA CYS A 261 6.93 9.30 -6.45
C CYS A 261 7.16 9.95 -7.83
N VAL A 262 7.43 9.13 -8.84
CA VAL A 262 7.69 9.58 -10.22
C VAL A 262 6.77 8.85 -11.19
N PRO A 263 6.32 9.50 -12.29
CA PRO A 263 5.52 8.83 -13.30
C PRO A 263 6.38 7.80 -14.03
N ALA A 264 5.80 6.64 -14.34
CA ALA A 264 6.45 5.65 -15.20
C ALA A 264 6.74 6.23 -16.60
N GLU A 265 7.83 5.76 -17.21
CA GLU A 265 8.28 6.21 -18.53
C GLU A 265 7.27 5.86 -19.62
N ASP A 266 6.71 4.64 -19.57
CA ASP A 266 5.65 4.17 -20.44
C ASP A 266 4.54 3.50 -19.61
N LEU A 267 3.33 4.04 -19.71
CA LEU A 267 2.19 3.57 -18.91
C LEU A 267 1.63 2.22 -19.39
N ILE A 268 1.81 1.86 -20.67
CA ILE A 268 1.36 0.57 -21.22
C ILE A 268 2.26 -0.54 -20.67
N GLU A 269 3.57 -0.32 -20.68
CA GLU A 269 4.55 -1.21 -20.05
C GLU A 269 4.25 -1.37 -18.55
N ALA A 270 4.19 -0.25 -17.82
CA ALA A 270 4.08 -0.24 -16.37
C ALA A 270 2.78 -0.83 -15.83
N THR A 271 1.71 -0.88 -16.65
CA THR A 271 0.43 -1.52 -16.27
C THR A 271 0.54 -3.04 -16.19
N SER A 272 1.52 -3.63 -16.89
CA SER A 272 1.77 -5.08 -16.84
C SER A 272 2.99 -5.47 -16.00
N ASP A 273 3.87 -4.52 -15.68
CA ASP A 273 5.12 -4.82 -15.02
C ASP A 273 4.97 -5.15 -13.54
N CYS A 274 5.66 -6.22 -13.12
CA CYS A 274 5.76 -6.67 -11.74
C CYS A 274 7.23 -6.82 -11.30
N GLY A 275 8.19 -6.39 -12.11
CA GLY A 275 9.63 -6.57 -11.90
C GLY A 275 10.14 -5.93 -10.60
N ALA A 276 9.64 -4.75 -10.26
CA ALA A 276 10.00 -4.07 -9.01
C ALA A 276 9.68 -4.94 -7.77
N TYR A 277 8.54 -5.62 -7.75
CA TYR A 277 8.15 -6.50 -6.64
C TYR A 277 9.08 -7.71 -6.54
N VAL A 278 9.49 -8.28 -7.68
CA VAL A 278 10.42 -9.43 -7.72
C VAL A 278 11.80 -9.05 -7.18
N MET A 279 12.32 -7.88 -7.56
CA MET A 279 13.61 -7.37 -7.09
C MET A 279 13.58 -7.09 -5.58
N LEU A 280 12.51 -6.45 -5.10
CA LEU A 280 12.32 -6.15 -3.69
C LEU A 280 12.17 -7.43 -2.85
N HIS A 281 11.38 -8.40 -3.31
CA HIS A 281 11.25 -9.68 -2.62
C HIS A 281 12.57 -10.49 -2.62
N SER A 282 13.37 -10.39 -3.69
CA SER A 282 14.70 -10.99 -3.74
C SER A 282 15.66 -10.39 -2.72
N ALA A 283 15.57 -9.08 -2.46
CA ALA A 283 16.31 -8.43 -1.38
C ALA A 283 15.89 -8.95 0.00
N LEU A 284 14.59 -9.15 0.24
CA LEU A 284 14.08 -9.76 1.47
C LEU A 284 14.61 -11.19 1.67
N LYS A 285 14.61 -12.01 0.61
CA LYS A 285 15.16 -13.37 0.64
C LYS A 285 16.63 -13.38 1.02
N ARG A 286 17.43 -12.48 0.44
CA ARG A 286 18.86 -12.35 0.77
C ARG A 286 19.08 -11.96 2.23
N LEU A 287 18.31 -11.00 2.76
CA LEU A 287 18.34 -10.66 4.17
C LEU A 287 18.02 -11.87 5.05
N ALA A 288 16.94 -12.61 4.74
CA ALA A 288 16.54 -13.78 5.49
C ALA A 288 17.62 -14.87 5.53
N MET A 289 18.30 -15.12 4.40
CA MET A 289 19.42 -16.07 4.34
C MET A 289 20.58 -15.65 5.26
N LYS A 290 20.95 -14.37 5.26
CA LYS A 290 22.00 -13.85 6.14
C LYS A 290 21.62 -13.94 7.61
N LEU A 291 20.38 -13.60 7.96
CA LEU A 291 19.87 -13.76 9.32
C LEU A 291 19.87 -15.22 9.76
N SER A 292 19.43 -16.13 8.89
CA SER A 292 19.49 -17.57 9.17
C SER A 292 20.92 -18.04 9.48
N LYS A 293 21.90 -17.57 8.70
CA LYS A 293 23.32 -17.87 8.95
C LYS A 293 23.84 -17.32 10.29
N ILE A 294 23.31 -16.20 10.76
CA ILE A 294 23.71 -15.59 12.03
C ILE A 294 23.08 -16.33 13.21
N CYS A 295 21.84 -16.82 13.07
CA CYS A 295 21.16 -17.60 14.10
C CYS A 295 21.71 -19.01 14.29
N ASN A 296 22.23 -19.62 13.21
CA ASN A 296 22.88 -20.94 13.22
C ASN A 296 24.31 -20.86 13.78
#